data_AF-A0A928NNM7-F1
#
_entry.id   AF-A0A928NNM7-F1
#
_cell.length_a   1.000
_cell.length_b   1.000
_cell.length_c   1.000
_cell.angle_alpha   90.00
_cell.angle_beta   90.00
_cell.angle_gamma   90.00
#
_symmetry.space_group_name_H-M   'P 1'
#
loop_
_entity.id
_entity.type
_entity.pdbx_description
1 polymer ?
#
loop_
_entity_poly.entity_id
_entity_poly.type
_entity_poly.pdbx_seq_one_letter_code
_entity_poly.pdbx_strand_id
1 'polypeptide(L)'
;MSIENISEKNILKTIFLRQIKFDNTIEIRGFSMEPTYYAGDKVMVETAPRYEIGDIIIAIDDPCRLLIHRVVEIIVNDKGVIYKIKGDNSDACELIPEKYCLARVIKES
;
A
#
# COMPACT_ATOMS: atom_id res chain seq x y z
N MET A 1 7.42 15.72 -9.39
CA MET A 1 6.00 15.43 -9.11
C MET A 1 5.20 16.67 -9.43
N SER A 2 4.28 16.61 -10.40
CA SER A 2 3.40 17.73 -10.77
C SER A 2 2.35 17.99 -9.69
N ILE A 3 1.78 19.19 -9.65
CA ILE A 3 0.67 19.55 -8.74
C ILE A 3 -0.56 18.66 -9.01
N GLU A 4 -0.80 18.34 -10.28
CA GLU A 4 -1.87 17.45 -10.73
C GLU A 4 -1.77 16.06 -10.09
N ASN A 5 -0.58 15.43 -10.11
CA ASN A 5 -0.36 14.11 -9.48
C ASN A 5 -0.63 14.13 -7.96
N ILE A 6 -0.41 15.27 -7.27
CA ILE A 6 -0.71 15.38 -5.84
C ILE A 6 -2.21 15.37 -5.60
N SER A 7 -2.97 16.10 -6.44
CA SER A 7 -4.43 16.16 -6.35
C SER A 7 -5.06 14.78 -6.55
N GLU A 8 -4.63 14.05 -7.57
CA GLU A 8 -5.14 12.71 -7.88
C GLU A 8 -4.89 11.71 -6.75
N LYS A 9 -3.66 11.69 -6.19
CA LYS A 9 -3.34 10.81 -5.06
C LYS A 9 -4.21 11.11 -3.85
N ASN A 10 -4.53 12.38 -3.59
CA ASN A 10 -5.41 12.76 -2.48
C ASN A 10 -6.87 12.31 -2.71
N ILE A 11 -7.36 12.38 -3.95
CA ILE A 11 -8.70 11.89 -4.31
C ILE A 11 -8.74 10.37 -4.14
N LEU A 12 -7.79 9.63 -4.71
CA LEU A 12 -7.71 8.16 -4.60
C LEU A 12 -7.60 7.72 -3.14
N LYS A 13 -6.74 8.38 -2.35
CA LYS A 13 -6.63 8.18 -0.91
C LYS A 13 -7.97 8.37 -0.20
N THR A 14 -8.70 9.45 -0.51
CA THR A 14 -9.98 9.74 0.12
C THR A 14 -11.04 8.69 -0.20
N ILE A 15 -11.11 8.26 -1.46
CA ILE A 15 -12.04 7.21 -1.91
C ILE A 15 -11.71 5.90 -1.20
N PHE A 16 -10.44 5.48 -1.19
CA PHE A 16 -10.00 4.26 -0.54
C PHE A 16 -10.31 4.27 0.96
N LEU A 17 -9.93 5.34 1.68
CA LEU A 17 -10.20 5.46 3.11
C LEU A 17 -11.70 5.47 3.43
N ARG A 18 -12.54 5.98 2.51
CA ARG A 18 -13.99 5.91 2.66
C ARG A 18 -14.49 4.48 2.43
N GLN A 19 -14.00 3.77 1.41
CA GLN A 19 -14.37 2.39 1.12
C GLN A 19 -14.10 1.48 2.33
N ILE A 20 -12.88 1.50 2.88
CA ILE A 20 -12.50 0.60 3.99
C ILE A 20 -13.23 0.89 5.31
N LYS A 21 -13.88 2.05 5.43
CA LYS A 21 -14.78 2.34 6.56
C LYS A 21 -16.13 1.63 6.45
N PHE A 22 -16.58 1.31 5.23
CA PHE A 22 -17.82 0.57 4.99
C PHE A 22 -17.57 -0.93 4.88
N ASP A 23 -16.54 -1.32 4.13
CA ASP A 23 -16.10 -2.70 3.97
C ASP A 23 -14.57 -2.72 3.83
N ASN A 24 -13.90 -3.30 4.82
CA ASN A 24 -12.44 -3.36 4.88
C ASN A 24 -11.85 -4.61 4.20
N THR A 25 -12.64 -5.29 3.38
CA THR A 25 -12.19 -6.40 2.55
C THR A 25 -11.68 -5.88 1.20
N ILE A 26 -10.48 -6.30 0.82
CA ILE A 26 -9.87 -5.97 -0.47
C ILE A 26 -9.62 -7.26 -1.25
N GLU A 27 -10.01 -7.29 -2.51
CA GLU A 27 -9.67 -8.37 -3.43
C GLU A 27 -8.28 -8.13 -4.03
N ILE A 28 -7.43 -9.16 -3.96
CA ILE A 28 -6.09 -9.15 -4.54
C ILE A 28 -6.19 -9.24 -6.06
N ARG A 29 -5.44 -8.37 -6.74
CA ARG A 29 -5.35 -8.33 -8.21
C ARG A 29 -3.92 -8.46 -8.68
N GLY A 30 -3.73 -9.16 -9.79
CA GLY A 30 -2.41 -9.41 -10.37
C GLY A 30 -1.65 -10.51 -9.64
N PHE A 31 -0.36 -10.65 -9.94
CA PHE A 31 0.50 -11.74 -9.51
C PHE A 31 1.70 -11.26 -8.67
N SER A 32 1.80 -9.96 -8.38
CA SER A 32 2.99 -9.38 -7.73
C SER A 32 3.18 -9.85 -6.29
N MET A 33 2.13 -10.32 -5.63
CA MET A 33 2.15 -10.84 -4.26
C MET A 33 2.22 -12.35 -4.19
N GLU A 34 2.32 -13.07 -5.31
CA GLU A 34 2.56 -14.50 -5.26
C GLU A 34 3.92 -14.80 -4.60
N PRO A 35 4.10 -15.94 -3.91
CA PRO A 35 3.09 -16.96 -3.59
C PRO A 35 2.27 -16.63 -2.32
N THR A 36 2.48 -15.47 -1.69
CA THR A 36 1.79 -15.10 -0.45
C THR A 36 0.30 -14.88 -0.69
N TYR A 37 -0.06 -14.18 -1.76
CA TYR A 37 -1.43 -13.98 -2.21
C TYR A 37 -1.57 -14.23 -3.70
N TYR A 38 -2.69 -14.82 -4.08
CA TYR A 38 -3.08 -15.07 -5.45
C TYR A 38 -4.23 -14.14 -5.87
N ALA A 39 -4.35 -13.90 -7.18
CA ALA A 39 -5.44 -13.11 -7.71
C ALA A 39 -6.81 -13.70 -7.33
N GLY A 40 -7.72 -12.86 -6.83
CA GLY A 40 -9.04 -13.28 -6.35
C GLY A 40 -9.10 -13.58 -4.86
N ASP A 41 -7.96 -13.69 -4.17
CA ASP A 41 -7.93 -13.77 -2.71
C ASP A 41 -8.55 -12.51 -2.10
N LYS A 42 -9.16 -12.68 -0.93
CA LYS A 42 -9.73 -11.56 -0.17
C LYS A 42 -8.94 -11.39 1.12
N VAL A 43 -8.52 -10.16 1.38
CA VAL A 43 -7.77 -9.80 2.57
C VAL A 43 -8.50 -8.73 3.35
N MET A 44 -8.46 -8.82 4.67
CA MET A 44 -8.94 -7.73 5.52
C MET A 44 -7.80 -6.76 5.81
N VAL A 45 -8.10 -5.47 5.73
CA VAL A 45 -7.14 -4.39 5.99
C VAL A 45 -7.57 -3.49 7.13
N GLU A 46 -6.61 -2.80 7.74
CA GLU A 46 -6.85 -1.73 8.72
C GLU A 46 -5.91 -0.56 8.50
N THR A 47 -6.35 0.66 8.84
CA THR A 47 -5.46 1.83 8.88
C THR A 47 -4.52 1.73 10.08
N ALA A 48 -3.23 1.97 9.88
CA ALA A 48 -2.25 2.05 10.96
C ALA A 48 -1.50 3.38 10.93
N PRO A 49 -1.13 3.95 12.09
CA PRO A 49 -0.37 5.20 12.14
C PRO A 49 1.09 5.02 11.69
N ARG A 50 1.60 3.78 11.72
CA ARG A 50 2.95 3.36 11.30
C ARG A 50 2.91 1.92 10.84
N TYR A 51 3.93 1.54 10.08
CA TYR A 51 4.11 0.18 9.56
C TYR A 51 5.49 -0.36 9.95
N GLU A 52 5.61 -1.68 10.00
CA GLU A 52 6.82 -2.40 10.38
C GLU A 52 7.40 -3.18 9.20
N ILE A 53 8.69 -3.54 9.28
CA ILE A 53 9.30 -4.42 8.28
C ILE A 53 8.57 -5.77 8.32
N GLY A 54 8.15 -6.25 7.14
CA GLY A 54 7.36 -7.47 6.98
C GLY A 54 5.87 -7.23 6.82
N ASP A 55 5.34 -6.07 7.20
CA ASP A 55 3.94 -5.71 6.97
C ASP A 55 3.63 -5.73 5.46
N ILE A 56 2.45 -6.25 5.10
CA ILE A 56 1.90 -6.11 3.76
C ILE A 56 0.94 -4.94 3.78
N ILE A 57 1.22 -3.91 2.99
CA ILE A 57 0.53 -2.63 3.06
C ILE A 57 -0.12 -2.25 1.73
N ILE A 58 -1.23 -1.52 1.83
CA ILE A 58 -1.84 -0.80 0.73
C ILE A 58 -1.20 0.58 0.62
N ALA A 59 -0.68 0.93 -0.56
CA ALA A 59 0.00 2.19 -0.82
C ALA A 59 -0.42 2.82 -2.16
N ILE A 60 -0.19 4.12 -2.32
CA ILE A 60 -0.32 4.82 -3.62
C ILE A 60 1.07 5.17 -4.15
N ASP A 61 1.42 4.65 -5.33
CA ASP A 61 2.70 4.92 -5.99
C ASP A 61 2.69 6.18 -6.86
N ASP A 62 3.80 6.45 -7.55
CA ASP A 62 3.83 7.30 -8.74
C ASP A 62 3.89 6.35 -9.96
N PRO A 63 2.84 6.25 -10.78
CA PRO A 63 1.95 7.32 -11.24
C PRO A 63 0.49 7.28 -10.71
N CYS A 64 0.25 7.12 -9.40
CA CYS A 64 -1.09 7.12 -8.78
C CYS A 64 -1.87 5.79 -8.89
N ARG A 65 -1.18 4.66 -8.70
CA ARG A 65 -1.79 3.33 -8.63
C ARG A 65 -1.88 2.85 -7.19
N LEU A 66 -2.95 2.11 -6.87
CA LEU A 66 -3.08 1.41 -5.59
C LEU A 66 -2.28 0.10 -5.66
N LEU A 67 -1.31 -0.07 -4.78
CA LEU A 67 -0.46 -1.26 -4.67
C LEU A 67 -0.72 -1.98 -3.35
N ILE A 68 -0.54 -3.29 -3.33
CA ILE A 68 -0.45 -4.11 -2.12
C ILE A 68 0.90 -4.80 -2.11
N HIS A 69 1.85 -4.38 -1.28
CA HIS A 69 3.23 -4.89 -1.29
C HIS A 69 3.80 -4.98 0.13
N ARG A 70 4.87 -5.76 0.32
CA ARG A 70 5.53 -5.96 1.61
C ARG A 70 6.55 -4.87 1.89
N VAL A 71 6.55 -4.34 3.11
CA VAL A 71 7.61 -3.45 3.62
C VAL A 71 8.90 -4.24 3.80
N VAL A 72 9.95 -3.86 3.08
CA VAL A 72 11.27 -4.51 3.15
C VAL A 72 12.33 -3.63 3.80
N GLU A 73 12.11 -2.32 3.87
CA GLU A 73 13.03 -1.37 4.48
C GLU A 73 12.25 -0.12 4.95
N ILE A 74 12.69 0.47 6.06
CA ILE A 74 12.16 1.74 6.57
C ILE A 74 13.30 2.76 6.55
N ILE A 75 13.12 3.83 5.78
CA ILE A 75 14.11 4.89 5.62
C ILE A 75 13.60 6.13 6.36
N VAL A 76 14.33 6.55 7.39
CA VAL A 76 14.04 7.76 8.17
C VAL A 76 15.04 8.83 7.81
N ASN A 77 14.57 10.01 7.41
CA ASN A 77 15.40 11.18 7.13
C ASN A 77 14.69 12.47 7.58
N ASP A 78 15.34 13.61 7.38
CA ASP A 78 14.83 14.93 7.79
C ASP A 78 13.47 15.31 7.17
N LYS A 79 13.07 14.63 6.08
CA LYS A 79 11.80 14.85 5.38
C LYS A 79 10.68 13.90 5.83
N GLY A 80 10.96 13.00 6.78
CA GLY A 80 10.01 12.05 7.35
C GLY A 80 10.35 10.59 7.05
N VAL A 81 9.33 9.74 7.13
CA VAL A 81 9.44 8.29 6.91
C VAL A 81 9.11 7.94 5.46
N ILE A 82 9.97 7.14 4.85
CA ILE A 82 9.77 6.52 3.54
C ILE A 82 9.82 5.01 3.73
N TYR A 83 8.79 4.32 3.27
CA TYR A 83 8.74 2.87 3.24
C TYR A 83 9.21 2.38 1.87
N LYS A 84 10.19 1.47 1.88
CA LYS A 84 10.53 0.70 0.69
C LYS A 84 9.66 -0.54 0.70
N ILE A 85 8.82 -0.68 -0.31
CA ILE A 85 7.92 -1.80 -0.47
C ILE A 85 8.26 -2.61 -1.72
N LYS A 86 7.87 -3.88 -1.72
CA LYS A 86 8.16 -4.81 -2.80
C LYS A 86 7.05 -5.86 -2.90
N GLY A 87 6.63 -6.21 -4.11
CA GLY A 87 5.86 -7.42 -4.34
C GLY A 87 6.72 -8.66 -4.05
N ASP A 88 6.12 -9.69 -3.46
CA ASP A 88 6.83 -10.93 -3.14
C ASP A 88 7.33 -11.65 -4.42
N ASN A 89 6.64 -11.48 -5.54
CA ASN A 89 7.02 -11.93 -6.89
C ASN A 89 7.38 -10.75 -7.82
N SER A 90 8.05 -9.74 -7.29
CA SER A 90 8.63 -8.63 -8.07
C SER A 90 10.15 -8.62 -7.89
N ASP A 91 10.89 -8.00 -8.80
CA ASP A 91 12.30 -7.61 -8.57
C ASP A 91 12.44 -6.12 -8.25
N ALA A 92 11.43 -5.32 -8.64
CA ALA A 92 11.40 -3.88 -8.41
C ALA A 92 10.85 -3.56 -7.01
N CYS A 93 11.43 -2.53 -6.40
CA CYS A 93 10.94 -1.94 -5.15
C CYS A 93 10.38 -0.54 -5.42
N GLU A 94 9.37 -0.14 -4.66
CA GLU A 94 8.81 1.20 -4.65
C GLU A 94 9.19 1.95 -3.37
N LEU A 95 9.52 3.23 -3.50
CA LEU A 95 9.76 4.13 -2.36
C LEU A 95 8.53 4.99 -2.13
N ILE A 96 7.80 4.72 -1.05
CA ILE A 96 6.53 5.36 -0.74
C ILE A 96 6.67 6.23 0.51
N PRO A 97 6.46 7.56 0.41
CA PRO A 97 6.32 8.42 1.58
C PRO A 97 5.16 7.98 2.46
N GLU A 98 5.34 7.99 3.79
CA GLU A 98 4.35 7.53 4.78
C GLU A 98 2.92 8.05 4.53
N LYS A 99 2.76 9.30 4.10
CA LYS A 99 1.45 9.90 3.80
C LYS A 99 0.64 9.17 2.71
N TYR A 100 1.29 8.34 1.89
CA TYR A 100 0.67 7.55 0.82
C TYR A 100 0.59 6.05 1.15
N CYS A 101 1.01 5.64 2.35
CA CYS A 101 0.74 4.32 2.92
C CYS A 101 -0.59 4.38 3.67
N LEU A 102 -1.56 3.55 3.28
CA LEU A 102 -2.98 3.76 3.64
C LEU A 102 -3.49 2.76 4.67
N ALA A 103 -3.13 1.49 4.54
CA ALA A 103 -3.59 0.41 5.40
C ALA A 103 -2.61 -0.76 5.40
N ARG A 104 -2.68 -1.65 6.39
CA ARG A 104 -1.99 -2.96 6.42
C ARG A 104 -3.00 -4.10 6.35
N VAL A 105 -2.56 -5.23 5.81
CA VAL A 105 -3.29 -6.50 5.88
C VAL A 105 -3.23 -7.04 7.31
N ILE A 106 -4.36 -7.50 7.86
CA ILE A 106 -4.45 -8.02 9.24
C ILE A 106 -4.92 -9.47 9.33
N LYS A 107 -5.58 -10.00 8.29
CA LYS A 107 -6.09 -11.37 8.28
C LYS A 107 -6.41 -11.83 6.86
N GLU A 108 -6.15 -13.11 6.63
CA GLU A 108 -6.53 -13.86 5.44
C GLU A 108 -7.91 -14.49 5.72
N SER A 109 -8.88 -14.23 4.85
CA SER A 109 -10.24 -14.77 4.98
C SER A 109 -10.38 -16.09 4.23
#